data_AF-A0A519QT71-F1
#
_entry.id   AF-A0A519QT71-F1
#
_cell.length_a   1.000
_cell.length_b   1.000
_cell.length_c   1.000
_cell.angle_alpha   90.00
_cell.angle_beta   90.00
_cell.angle_gamma   90.00
#
_symmetry.space_group_name_H-M   'P 1'
#
loop_
_entity.id
_entity.type
_entity.pdbx_description
1 polymer ?
#
loop_
_entity_poly.entity_id
_entity_poly.type
_entity_poly.pdbx_seq_one_letter_code
_entity_poly.pdbx_strand_id
1 'polypeptide(L)'
;MGYINLPLSERDLIAIRVASDWELKTNLEYSKIVFQKTGLLLELIGSLFRQQINVPGWQIWSEPLIYKLCFHSTSIIKLYEGCDLPIENQGNLFRILDEPSIIALLRVATENYLTFYYLYADSITEEEKQFRLSVWRYCGIKQRVGFDITTEFGKAKQAEESNLLISLKQEIMNSLSWSGFNKKSKR
;
A
#
# COMPACT_ATOMS: atom_id res chain seq x y z
N MET A 1 22.36 -5.20 -38.25
CA MET A 1 21.18 -4.96 -37.39
C MET A 1 21.49 -3.75 -36.53
N GLY A 2 20.89 -2.60 -36.83
CA GLY A 2 21.11 -1.37 -36.06
C GLY A 2 20.26 -1.40 -34.80
N TYR A 3 20.90 -1.44 -33.63
CA TYR A 3 20.21 -1.18 -32.37
C TYR A 3 19.87 0.31 -32.33
N ILE A 4 18.58 0.64 -32.33
CA ILE A 4 18.10 1.99 -32.09
C ILE A 4 18.44 2.32 -30.63
N ASN A 5 19.43 3.18 -30.44
CA ASN A 5 19.87 3.62 -29.12
C ASN A 5 18.84 4.63 -28.61
N LEU A 6 17.72 4.14 -28.06
CA LEU A 6 16.73 5.00 -27.43
C LEU A 6 17.32 5.57 -26.13
N PRO A 7 17.22 6.89 -25.90
CA PRO A 7 17.70 7.47 -24.65
C PRO A 7 16.91 6.88 -23.47
N LEU A 8 17.65 6.43 -22.45
CA LEU A 8 17.06 5.92 -21.21
C LEU A 8 16.25 7.04 -20.53
N SER A 9 15.03 6.72 -20.12
CA SER A 9 14.22 7.62 -19.30
C SER A 9 14.76 7.66 -17.86
N GLU A 10 14.34 8.66 -17.10
CA GLU A 10 14.65 8.74 -15.67
C GLU A 10 14.20 7.49 -14.89
N ARG A 11 13.05 6.92 -15.28
CA ARG A 11 12.55 5.65 -14.71
C ARG A 11 13.49 4.49 -15.00
N ASP A 12 14.02 4.42 -16.22
CA ASP A 12 14.96 3.35 -16.61
C ASP A 12 16.26 3.48 -15.82
N LEU A 13 16.75 4.71 -15.62
CA LEU A 13 17.94 4.97 -14.81
C LEU A 13 17.74 4.58 -13.33
N ILE A 14 16.57 4.87 -12.76
CA ILE A 14 16.21 4.43 -11.40
C ILE A 14 16.15 2.91 -11.32
N ALA A 15 15.51 2.25 -12.30
CA ALA A 15 15.40 0.79 -12.34
C ALA A 15 16.79 0.12 -12.43
N ILE A 16 17.66 0.63 -13.30
CA ILE A 16 19.05 0.16 -13.41
C ILE A 16 19.78 0.35 -12.10
N ARG A 17 19.67 1.52 -11.46
CA ARG A 17 20.30 1.76 -10.15
C ARG A 17 19.81 0.79 -9.09
N VAL A 18 18.50 0.53 -9.02
CA VAL A 18 17.92 -0.42 -8.06
C VAL A 18 18.41 -1.84 -8.34
N ALA A 19 18.51 -2.24 -9.61
CA ALA A 19 19.03 -3.55 -10.00
C ALA A 19 20.53 -3.69 -9.66
N SER A 20 21.35 -2.69 -9.97
CA SER A 20 22.76 -2.66 -9.60
C SER A 20 22.94 -2.66 -8.09
N ASP A 21 22.13 -1.90 -7.35
CA ASP A 21 22.14 -1.92 -5.90
C ASP A 21 21.82 -3.32 -5.36
N TRP A 22 20.94 -4.08 -6.04
CA TRP A 22 20.52 -5.43 -5.66
C TRP A 22 21.64 -6.45 -5.83
N GLU A 23 22.40 -6.32 -6.91
CA GLU A 23 23.56 -7.16 -7.18
C GLU A 23 24.73 -6.90 -6.22
N LEU A 24 24.85 -5.67 -5.70
CA LEU A 24 26.00 -5.23 -4.92
C LEU A 24 25.84 -5.35 -3.41
N LYS A 25 24.62 -5.37 -2.87
CA LYS A 25 24.38 -5.40 -1.42
C LYS A 25 23.89 -6.75 -0.96
N THR A 26 24.36 -7.18 0.20
CA THR A 26 23.84 -8.34 0.92
C THR A 26 22.40 -8.10 1.41
N ASN A 27 21.65 -9.17 1.66
CA ASN A 27 20.32 -9.08 2.26
C ASN A 27 20.32 -8.33 3.60
N LEU A 28 21.42 -8.43 4.36
CA LEU A 28 21.61 -7.73 5.63
C LEU A 28 21.80 -6.21 5.45
N GLU A 29 22.48 -5.78 4.40
CA GLU A 29 22.63 -4.36 4.09
C GLU A 29 21.32 -3.77 3.59
N TYR A 30 20.58 -4.52 2.77
CA TYR A 30 19.26 -4.12 2.32
C TYR A 30 18.26 -4.00 3.47
N SER A 31 18.26 -4.95 4.40
CA SER A 31 17.36 -4.89 5.55
C SER A 31 17.61 -3.63 6.40
N LYS A 32 18.87 -3.24 6.61
CA LYS A 32 19.23 -1.98 7.28
C LYS A 32 18.70 -0.75 6.54
N ILE A 33 18.84 -0.71 5.22
CA ILE A 33 18.31 0.40 4.40
C ILE A 33 16.79 0.48 4.52
N VAL A 34 16.08 -0.64 4.44
CA VAL A 34 14.63 -0.69 4.56
C VAL A 34 14.17 -0.25 5.95
N PHE A 35 14.87 -0.68 7.01
CA PHE A 35 14.60 -0.22 8.37
C PHE A 35 14.79 1.28 8.53
N GLN A 36 15.90 1.83 8.02
CA GLN A 36 16.17 3.27 8.08
C GLN A 36 15.09 4.06 7.34
N LYS A 37 14.71 3.64 6.12
CA LYS A 37 13.65 4.31 5.34
C LYS A 37 12.29 4.22 6.03
N THR A 38 11.97 3.07 6.60
CA THR A 38 10.76 2.87 7.42
C THR A 38 10.74 3.84 8.60
N GLY A 39 11.85 3.93 9.34
CA GLY A 39 12.00 4.85 10.48
C GLY A 39 11.76 6.31 10.07
N LEU A 40 12.44 6.77 9.01
CA LEU A 40 12.28 8.13 8.49
C LEU A 40 10.84 8.44 8.06
N LEU A 41 10.15 7.50 7.41
CA LEU A 41 8.75 7.68 7.01
C LEU A 41 7.81 7.82 8.21
N LEU A 42 8.01 6.99 9.24
CA LEU A 42 7.21 7.04 10.47
C LEU A 42 7.49 8.32 11.26
N GLU A 43 8.75 8.76 11.33
CA GLU A 43 9.14 10.03 11.94
C GLU A 43 8.53 11.23 11.22
N LEU A 44 8.53 11.20 9.88
CA LEU A 44 7.89 12.23 9.06
C LEU A 44 6.40 12.32 9.38
N ILE A 45 5.67 11.21 9.33
CA ILE A 45 4.23 11.18 9.67
C ILE A 45 4.00 11.72 11.08
N GLY A 46 4.76 11.23 12.06
CA GLY A 46 4.66 11.70 13.45
C GLY A 46 4.98 13.20 13.59
N SER A 47 5.92 13.73 12.80
CA SER A 47 6.25 15.15 12.79
C SER A 47 5.13 16.00 12.19
N LEU A 48 4.55 15.56 11.06
CA LEU A 48 3.40 16.23 10.44
C LEU A 48 2.22 16.32 11.40
N PHE A 49 1.94 15.22 12.13
CA PHE A 49 0.91 15.18 13.15
C PHE A 49 1.18 16.14 14.31
N ARG A 50 2.39 16.11 14.89
CA ARG A 50 2.77 16.99 16.01
C ARG A 50 2.72 18.48 15.64
N GLN A 51 3.07 18.81 14.40
CA GLN A 51 3.04 20.18 13.88
C GLN A 51 1.65 20.61 13.41
N GLN A 52 0.64 19.73 13.47
CA GLN A 52 -0.72 19.99 13.02
C GLN A 52 -0.77 20.54 11.59
N ILE A 53 0.06 19.98 10.71
CA ILE A 53 0.10 20.39 9.30
C ILE A 53 -1.28 20.10 8.68
N ASN A 54 -1.86 21.13 8.05
CA ASN A 54 -3.13 20.99 7.35
C ASN A 54 -2.91 20.16 6.08
N VAL A 55 -3.47 18.95 6.07
CA VAL A 55 -3.42 18.05 4.92
C VAL A 55 -4.80 18.01 4.27
N PRO A 56 -4.92 18.18 2.95
CA PRO A 56 -6.20 18.05 2.25
C PRO A 56 -6.89 16.73 2.60
N GLY A 57 -8.20 16.75 2.82
CA GLY A 57 -8.94 15.60 3.36
C GLY A 57 -8.77 14.30 2.57
N TRP A 58 -8.58 14.39 1.26
CA TRP A 58 -8.35 13.21 0.40
C TRP A 58 -6.93 12.61 0.58
N GLN A 59 -5.94 13.44 0.94
CA GLN A 59 -4.56 13.01 1.16
C GLN A 59 -4.35 12.32 2.52
N ILE A 60 -5.24 12.54 3.49
CA ILE A 60 -5.19 11.86 4.80
C ILE A 60 -5.18 10.33 4.63
N TRP A 61 -5.83 9.81 3.58
CA TRP A 61 -5.88 8.39 3.28
C TRP A 61 -4.55 7.77 2.81
N SER A 62 -3.53 8.59 2.56
CA SER A 62 -2.17 8.11 2.29
C SER A 62 -1.50 7.54 3.54
N GLU A 63 -1.79 8.09 4.72
CA GLU A 63 -1.17 7.71 5.99
C GLU A 63 -1.39 6.22 6.32
N PRO A 64 -2.63 5.66 6.27
CA PRO A 64 -2.85 4.23 6.47
C PRO A 64 -2.07 3.34 5.51
N LEU A 65 -1.87 3.75 4.25
CA LEU A 65 -1.11 2.98 3.27
C LEU A 65 0.39 3.01 3.58
N ILE A 66 0.92 4.16 4.03
CA ILE A 66 2.32 4.27 4.44
C ILE A 66 2.57 3.41 5.69
N TYR A 67 1.71 3.46 6.71
CA TYR A 67 1.84 2.58 7.88
C TYR A 67 1.84 1.11 7.50
N LYS A 68 0.92 0.68 6.63
CA LYS A 68 0.90 -0.70 6.12
C LYS A 68 2.21 -1.07 5.43
N LEU A 69 2.73 -0.19 4.56
CA LEU A 69 4.00 -0.44 3.87
C LEU A 69 5.15 -0.62 4.87
N CYS A 70 5.26 0.28 5.85
CA CYS A 70 6.25 0.24 6.92
C CYS A 70 6.15 -1.06 7.74
N PHE A 71 4.94 -1.45 8.14
CA PHE A 71 4.71 -2.65 8.94
C PHE A 71 4.97 -3.93 8.13
N HIS A 72 4.45 -4.06 6.91
CA HIS A 72 4.71 -5.23 6.08
C HIS A 72 6.20 -5.39 5.77
N SER A 73 6.90 -4.30 5.44
CA SER A 73 8.34 -4.33 5.18
C SER A 73 9.13 -4.79 6.42
N THR A 74 8.76 -4.27 7.59
CA THR A 74 9.39 -4.66 8.87
C THR A 74 9.09 -6.12 9.22
N SER A 75 7.84 -6.58 9.05
CA SER A 75 7.44 -7.96 9.31
C SER A 75 8.17 -8.95 8.41
N ILE A 76 8.36 -8.63 7.12
CA ILE A 76 9.15 -9.47 6.20
C ILE A 76 10.57 -9.64 6.72
N ILE A 77 11.23 -8.55 7.12
CA ILE A 77 12.59 -8.62 7.66
C ILE A 77 12.63 -9.45 8.94
N LYS A 78 11.64 -9.29 9.82
CA LYS A 78 11.55 -10.09 11.05
C LYS A 78 11.34 -11.57 10.80
N LEU A 79 10.51 -11.95 9.84
CA LEU A 79 10.38 -13.35 9.44
C LEU A 79 11.66 -13.89 8.79
N TYR A 80 12.40 -13.05 8.08
CA TYR A 80 13.69 -13.42 7.48
C TYR A 80 14.78 -13.70 8.53
N GLU A 81 14.69 -13.10 9.73
CA GLU A 81 15.55 -13.47 10.87
C GLU A 81 15.29 -14.94 11.30
N GLY A 82 14.12 -15.50 11.02
CA GLY A 82 13.71 -16.86 11.39
C GLY A 82 12.71 -16.88 12.54
N CYS A 83 11.89 -17.93 12.59
CA CYS A 83 10.82 -18.15 13.56
C CYS A 83 11.11 -19.39 14.39
N ASP A 84 11.03 -19.26 15.71
CA ASP A 84 11.21 -20.39 16.62
C ASP A 84 9.89 -21.15 16.76
N LEU A 85 9.89 -22.44 16.42
CA LEU A 85 8.77 -23.32 16.70
C LEU A 85 8.78 -23.77 18.17
N PRO A 86 7.60 -24.03 18.77
CA PRO A 86 7.49 -24.54 20.13
C PRO A 86 7.83 -26.03 20.21
N ILE A 87 8.93 -26.44 19.56
CA ILE A 87 9.48 -27.78 19.52
C ILE A 87 10.97 -27.64 19.86
N GLU A 88 11.42 -28.37 20.88
CA GLU A 88 12.80 -28.38 21.31
C GLU A 88 13.54 -29.60 20.75
N ASN A 89 14.78 -29.37 20.30
CA ASN A 89 15.72 -30.44 20.00
C ASN A 89 17.03 -30.16 20.75
N GLN A 90 17.38 -31.05 21.69
CA GLN A 90 18.61 -30.95 22.50
C GLN A 90 18.76 -29.59 23.23
N GLY A 91 17.66 -29.03 23.75
CA GLY A 91 17.67 -27.76 24.48
C GLY A 91 17.73 -26.51 23.61
N ASN A 92 17.66 -26.65 22.28
CA ASN A 92 17.51 -25.53 21.35
C ASN A 92 16.11 -25.53 20.75
N LEU A 93 15.52 -24.34 20.61
CA LEU A 93 14.29 -24.15 19.84
C LEU A 93 14.56 -24.46 18.37
N PHE A 94 13.61 -25.14 17.73
CA PHE A 94 13.70 -25.42 16.31
C PHE A 94 13.35 -24.15 15.50
N ARG A 95 14.39 -23.50 14.95
CA ARG A 95 14.25 -22.28 14.15
C ARG A 95 14.01 -22.62 12.68
N ILE A 96 12.93 -22.08 12.11
CA ILE A 96 12.57 -22.22 10.70
C ILE A 96 12.57 -20.88 9.97
N LEU A 97 12.68 -20.94 8.65
CA LEU A 97 12.32 -19.83 7.78
C LEU A 97 10.87 -20.04 7.30
N ASP A 98 9.97 -19.15 7.69
CA ASP A 98 8.57 -19.18 7.25
C ASP A 98 8.43 -18.52 5.86
N GLU A 99 8.98 -19.19 4.85
CA GLU A 99 8.94 -18.73 3.45
C GLU A 99 7.51 -18.47 2.94
N PRO A 100 6.49 -19.30 3.22
CA PRO A 100 5.12 -19.03 2.78
C PRO A 100 4.59 -17.69 3.30
N SER A 101 4.83 -17.36 4.58
CA SER A 101 4.40 -16.08 5.15
C SER A 101 5.19 -14.90 4.56
N ILE A 102 6.49 -15.07 4.30
CA ILE A 102 7.31 -14.03 3.64
C ILE A 102 6.74 -13.72 2.25
N ILE A 103 6.43 -14.74 1.45
CA ILE A 103 5.85 -14.57 0.10
C ILE A 103 4.49 -13.88 0.16
N ALA A 104 3.63 -14.28 1.10
CA ALA A 104 2.33 -13.66 1.30
C ALA A 104 2.46 -12.17 1.67
N LEU A 105 3.35 -11.83 2.60
CA LEU A 105 3.60 -10.45 3.00
C LEU A 105 4.23 -9.62 1.89
N LEU A 106 5.14 -10.19 1.10
CA LEU A 106 5.76 -9.49 -0.04
C LEU A 106 4.70 -9.10 -1.07
N ARG A 107 3.76 -10.00 -1.35
CA ARG A 107 2.61 -9.71 -2.23
C ARG A 107 1.78 -8.55 -1.66
N VAL A 108 1.39 -8.61 -0.39
CA VAL A 108 0.58 -7.57 0.26
C VAL A 108 1.33 -6.23 0.28
N ALA A 109 2.63 -6.22 0.56
CA ALA A 109 3.47 -5.02 0.51
C ALA A 109 3.50 -4.41 -0.90
N THR A 110 3.63 -5.26 -1.93
CA THR A 110 3.63 -4.83 -3.34
C THR A 110 2.29 -4.25 -3.75
N GLU A 111 1.18 -4.94 -3.46
CA GLU A 111 -0.18 -4.47 -3.75
C GLU A 111 -0.48 -3.15 -3.02
N ASN A 112 -0.04 -3.00 -1.77
CA ASN A 112 -0.18 -1.78 -0.99
C ASN A 112 0.66 -0.62 -1.58
N TYR A 113 1.90 -0.89 -1.99
CA TYR A 113 2.74 0.11 -2.68
C TYR A 113 2.11 0.57 -3.99
N LEU A 114 1.62 -0.37 -4.81
CA LEU A 114 0.94 -0.03 -6.07
C LEU A 114 -0.32 0.79 -5.81
N THR A 115 -1.10 0.44 -4.80
CA THR A 115 -2.27 1.22 -4.37
C THR A 115 -1.86 2.65 -4.02
N PHE A 116 -0.83 2.83 -3.19
CA PHE A 116 -0.30 4.14 -2.85
C PHE A 116 0.17 4.91 -4.09
N TYR A 117 0.93 4.25 -4.97
CA TYR A 117 1.46 4.85 -6.18
C TYR A 117 0.33 5.38 -7.07
N TYR A 118 -0.65 4.55 -7.40
CA TYR A 118 -1.73 4.92 -8.32
C TYR A 118 -2.72 5.95 -7.74
N LEU A 119 -2.80 6.06 -6.42
CA LEU A 119 -3.63 7.06 -5.74
C LEU A 119 -2.91 8.40 -5.54
N TYR A 120 -1.59 8.39 -5.28
CA TYR A 120 -0.88 9.58 -4.81
C TYR A 120 0.33 9.98 -5.66
N ALA A 121 1.13 9.02 -6.13
CA ALA A 121 2.40 9.30 -6.82
C ALA A 121 2.29 9.38 -8.34
N ASP A 122 1.24 8.80 -8.92
CA ASP A 122 1.02 8.79 -10.37
C ASP A 122 0.87 10.21 -10.94
N SER A 123 1.35 10.41 -12.16
CA SER A 123 1.42 11.72 -12.83
C SER A 123 0.10 12.03 -13.56
N ILE A 124 -0.99 12.06 -12.79
CA ILE A 124 -2.36 12.38 -13.23
C ILE A 124 -2.88 13.60 -12.48
N THR A 125 -3.99 14.18 -12.96
CA THR A 125 -4.60 15.35 -12.32
C THR A 125 -5.13 15.01 -10.93
N GLU A 126 -5.25 16.03 -10.07
CA GLU A 126 -5.74 15.85 -8.71
C GLU A 126 -7.19 15.32 -8.70
N GLU A 127 -8.02 15.79 -9.63
CA GLU A 127 -9.40 15.34 -9.78
C GLU A 127 -9.47 13.85 -10.09
N GLU A 128 -8.57 13.34 -10.94
CA GLU A 128 -8.49 11.91 -11.25
C GLU A 128 -7.98 11.10 -10.05
N LYS A 129 -7.06 11.64 -9.24
CA LYS A 129 -6.60 11.00 -7.99
C LYS A 129 -7.73 10.88 -6.98
N GLN A 130 -8.50 11.95 -6.79
CA GLN A 130 -9.66 11.97 -5.91
C GLN A 130 -10.73 10.98 -6.39
N PHE A 131 -10.99 10.91 -7.70
CA PHE A 131 -11.89 9.91 -8.27
C PHE A 131 -11.45 8.48 -7.97
N ARG A 132 -10.17 8.15 -8.22
CA ARG A 132 -9.61 6.82 -7.92
C ARG A 132 -9.71 6.49 -6.44
N LEU A 133 -9.44 7.47 -5.56
CA LEU A 133 -9.57 7.30 -4.12
C LEU A 133 -11.01 6.97 -3.73
N SER A 134 -11.99 7.69 -4.27
CA SER A 134 -13.41 7.47 -3.95
C SER A 134 -13.89 6.10 -4.45
N VAL A 135 -13.46 5.66 -5.63
CA VAL A 135 -13.69 4.29 -6.13
C VAL A 135 -13.04 3.25 -5.22
N TRP A 136 -11.77 3.45 -4.83
CA TRP A 136 -11.06 2.54 -3.93
C TRP A 136 -11.74 2.41 -2.57
N ARG A 137 -12.14 3.53 -1.97
CA ARG A 137 -12.90 3.58 -0.70
C ARG A 137 -14.25 2.88 -0.84
N TYR A 138 -14.99 3.15 -1.92
CA TYR A 138 -16.28 2.53 -2.20
C TYR A 138 -16.16 1.00 -2.27
N CYS A 139 -15.21 0.49 -3.06
CA CYS A 139 -14.97 -0.94 -3.18
C CYS A 139 -14.60 -1.58 -1.83
N GLY A 140 -13.71 -0.95 -1.07
CA GLY A 140 -13.28 -1.46 0.24
C GLY A 140 -14.42 -1.51 1.25
N ILE A 141 -15.26 -0.49 1.33
CA ILE A 141 -16.42 -0.46 2.24
C ILE A 141 -17.49 -1.46 1.79
N LYS A 142 -17.76 -1.53 0.48
CA LYS A 142 -18.78 -2.44 -0.09
C LYS A 142 -18.51 -3.90 0.26
N GLN A 143 -17.25 -4.31 0.25
CA GLN A 143 -16.86 -5.67 0.64
C GLN A 143 -17.18 -5.96 2.12
N ARG A 144 -17.06 -4.98 3.02
CA ARG A 144 -17.29 -5.17 4.45
C ARG A 144 -18.77 -5.12 4.85
N VAL A 145 -19.55 -4.29 4.17
CA VAL A 145 -20.99 -4.17 4.43
C VAL A 145 -21.74 -5.48 4.09
N GLY A 146 -21.15 -6.37 3.28
CA GLY A 146 -21.75 -7.67 2.96
C GLY A 146 -21.64 -8.75 4.05
N PHE A 147 -20.96 -8.50 5.18
CA PHE A 147 -20.81 -9.48 6.24
C PHE A 147 -22.02 -9.50 7.20
N ASP A 148 -22.39 -10.70 7.66
CA ASP A 148 -23.37 -10.88 8.72
C ASP A 148 -22.76 -10.55 10.08
N ILE A 149 -23.12 -9.40 10.64
CA ILE A 149 -22.60 -8.90 11.91
C ILE A 149 -23.63 -9.12 13.03
N THR A 150 -23.22 -9.83 14.09
CA THR A 150 -24.11 -10.16 15.21
C THR A 150 -24.03 -9.16 16.36
N THR A 151 -22.87 -8.52 16.56
CA THR A 151 -22.63 -7.56 17.65
C THR A 151 -23.31 -6.22 17.39
N GLU A 152 -23.88 -5.58 18.43
CA GLU A 152 -24.52 -4.26 18.32
C GLU A 152 -23.56 -3.17 17.81
N PHE A 153 -22.33 -3.13 18.35
CA PHE A 153 -21.29 -2.19 17.91
C PHE A 153 -21.00 -2.33 16.40
N GLY A 154 -20.84 -3.57 15.93
CA GLY A 154 -20.59 -3.82 14.53
C GLY A 154 -21.77 -3.45 13.63
N LYS A 155 -23.02 -3.67 14.08
CA LYS A 155 -24.23 -3.24 13.34
C LYS A 155 -24.31 -1.72 13.21
N ALA A 156 -24.00 -0.98 14.28
CA ALA A 156 -23.95 0.48 14.24
C ALA A 156 -22.90 0.97 13.23
N LYS A 157 -21.70 0.39 13.25
CA LYS A 157 -20.63 0.71 12.29
C LYS A 157 -21.01 0.36 10.85
N GLN A 158 -21.69 -0.76 10.63
CA GLN A 158 -22.16 -1.18 9.31
C GLN A 158 -23.24 -0.23 8.75
N ALA A 159 -24.11 0.30 9.60
CA ALA A 159 -25.08 1.33 9.21
C ALA A 159 -24.39 2.65 8.80
N GLU A 160 -23.39 3.09 9.55
CA GLU A 160 -22.55 4.24 9.19
C GLU A 160 -21.83 4.03 7.84
N GLU A 161 -21.19 2.88 7.66
CA GLU A 161 -20.52 2.49 6.41
C GLU A 161 -21.48 2.42 5.22
N SER A 162 -22.72 1.97 5.45
CA SER A 162 -23.77 1.93 4.41
C SER A 162 -24.18 3.33 3.96
N ASN A 163 -24.30 4.28 4.87
CA ASN A 163 -24.56 5.69 4.53
C ASN A 163 -23.39 6.30 3.75
N LEU A 164 -22.16 5.98 4.16
CA LEU A 164 -20.95 6.41 3.45
C LEU A 164 -20.85 5.83 2.03
N LEU A 165 -21.35 4.61 1.79
CA LEU A 165 -21.43 4.03 0.44
C LEU A 165 -22.36 4.83 -0.48
N ILE A 166 -23.48 5.33 0.05
CA ILE A 166 -24.42 6.13 -0.73
C ILE A 166 -23.78 7.44 -1.17
N SER A 167 -23.11 8.14 -0.24
CA SER A 167 -22.42 9.40 -0.56
C SER A 167 -21.26 9.20 -1.53
N LEU A 168 -20.41 8.19 -1.31
CA LEU A 168 -19.32 7.86 -2.23
C LEU A 168 -19.83 7.50 -3.63
N LYS A 169 -20.95 6.76 -3.73
CA LYS A 169 -21.56 6.43 -5.02
C LYS A 169 -21.99 7.70 -5.76
N GLN A 170 -22.62 8.65 -5.07
CA GLN A 170 -23.02 9.93 -5.66
C GLN A 170 -21.81 10.74 -6.13
N GLU A 171 -20.76 10.82 -5.30
CA GLU A 171 -19.50 11.50 -5.63
C GLU A 171 -18.86 10.92 -6.90
N ILE A 172 -18.75 9.59 -6.96
CA ILE A 172 -18.22 8.87 -8.13
C ILE A 172 -19.07 9.19 -9.37
N MET A 173 -20.40 9.10 -9.28
CA MET A 173 -21.30 9.32 -10.41
C MET A 173 -21.28 10.77 -10.94
N ASN A 174 -21.05 11.74 -10.04
CA ASN A 174 -21.01 13.16 -10.39
C ASN A 174 -19.62 13.62 -10.87
N SER A 175 -18.59 12.78 -10.75
CA SER A 175 -17.25 13.10 -11.22
C SER A 175 -17.17 13.23 -12.74
N LEU A 176 -16.31 14.14 -13.23
CA LEU A 176 -16.04 14.30 -14.66
C LEU A 176 -15.46 13.00 -15.26
N SER A 177 -14.60 12.31 -14.50
CA SER A 177 -13.97 11.04 -14.89
C SER A 177 -15.00 9.95 -15.19
N TRP A 178 -16.07 9.83 -14.40
CA TRP A 178 -17.13 8.84 -14.63
C TRP A 178 -17.85 9.03 -15.97
N SER A 179 -18.12 10.28 -16.36
CA SER A 179 -18.78 10.59 -17.63
C SER A 179 -17.96 10.14 -18.86
N GLY A 180 -16.62 10.11 -18.73
CA GLY A 180 -15.69 9.63 -19.74
C GLY A 180 -15.70 8.10 -19.90
N PHE A 181 -15.89 7.35 -18.80
CA PHE A 181 -15.96 5.88 -18.83
C PHE A 181 -17.22 5.37 -19.55
N ASN A 182 -18.37 6.01 -19.34
CA ASN A 182 -19.64 5.60 -19.95
C ASN A 182 -19.68 5.79 -21.49
N LYS A 183 -18.74 6.58 -22.05
CA LYS A 183 -18.58 6.72 -23.51
C LYS A 183 -17.72 5.62 -24.13
N LYS A 184 -16.78 5.03 -23.38
CA LYS A 184 -15.90 3.95 -23.87
C LYS A 184 -16.54 2.56 -23.80
N SER A 185 -17.49 2.32 -22.88
CA SER A 185 -18.21 1.04 -22.77
C SER A 185 -19.28 0.83 -23.85
N LYS A 186 -19.51 1.80 -24.73
CA LYS A 186 -20.46 1.75 -25.85
C LYS A 186 -19.80 1.47 -27.21
N ARG A 187 -18.54 1.00 -27.24
CA ARG A 187 -17.86 0.55 -28.45
C ARG A 187 -17.61 -0.95 -28.39
#